data_AF-A0A366HNM6-F1
#
_entry.id   AF-A0A366HNM6-F1
#
_cell.length_a   1.000
_cell.length_b   1.000
_cell.length_c   1.000
_cell.angle_alpha   90.00
_cell.angle_beta   90.00
_cell.angle_gamma   90.00
#
_symmetry.space_group_name_H-M   'P 1'
#
loop_
_entity.id
_entity.type
_entity.pdbx_description
1 polymer ?
#
loop_
_entity_poly.entity_id
_entity_poly.type
_entity_poly.pdbx_seq_one_letter_code
_entity_poly.pdbx_strand_id
1 'polypeptide(L)'
;MRVFISSDSHWEAKLSHATRTLDEQHHFESRDYGPGLTGLTIILNCRDPELGHKQRVRFTKADRTLGIDVMLRLEDFTRVPHQHRRQLISQGLLTEVPRIVRKYAIPDFDTERFLTDFEGYITDCLLGPEAGRFDHLCLP
;
A
#
# COMPACT_ATOMS: atom_id res chain seq x y z
N MET A 1 11.23 -9.61 -5.76
CA MET A 1 10.06 -9.09 -6.54
C MET A 1 10.01 -7.57 -6.39
N ARG A 2 9.57 -6.78 -7.38
CA ARG A 2 9.45 -5.32 -7.21
C ARG A 2 8.10 -4.96 -6.57
N VAL A 3 8.12 -4.28 -5.44
CA VAL A 3 6.93 -3.66 -4.86
C VAL A 3 7.15 -2.16 -4.85
N PHE A 4 6.13 -1.40 -5.24
CA PHE A 4 6.15 0.06 -5.23
C PHE A 4 4.86 0.57 -4.62
N ILE A 5 4.98 1.37 -3.57
CA ILE A 5 3.84 2.00 -2.90
C ILE A 5 3.98 3.51 -3.07
N SER A 6 2.96 4.13 -3.65
CA SER A 6 2.90 5.58 -3.81
C SER A 6 1.49 6.08 -3.53
N SER A 7 1.28 7.38 -3.62
CA SER A 7 -0.01 8.01 -3.34
C SER A 7 -0.41 9.01 -4.41
N ASP A 8 -1.68 8.95 -4.80
CA ASP A 8 -2.37 10.03 -5.49
C ASP A 8 -3.37 10.63 -4.50
N SER A 9 -2.97 11.71 -3.83
CA SER A 9 -3.68 12.17 -2.64
C SER A 9 -3.84 13.68 -2.56
N HIS A 10 -4.90 14.11 -1.87
CA HIS A 10 -5.02 15.47 -1.38
C HIS A 10 -3.94 15.76 -0.33
N TRP A 11 -3.36 16.97 -0.36
CA TRP A 11 -2.22 17.32 0.48
C TRP A 11 -2.55 17.28 1.98
N GLU A 12 -3.80 17.57 2.37
CA GLU A 12 -4.27 17.51 3.77
C GLU A 12 -4.35 16.09 4.33
N ALA A 13 -4.40 15.05 3.47
CA ALA A 13 -4.38 13.67 3.93
C ALA A 13 -3.01 13.28 4.52
N LYS A 14 -1.94 14.03 4.17
CA LYS A 14 -0.57 13.83 4.63
C LYS A 14 -0.07 12.38 4.45
N LEU A 15 -0.53 11.70 3.38
CA LEU A 15 -0.20 10.30 3.10
C LEU A 15 1.30 10.09 2.93
N SER A 16 1.97 10.96 2.17
CA SER A 16 3.43 10.91 1.99
C SER A 16 4.22 10.94 3.30
N HIS A 17 3.68 11.60 4.32
CA HIS A 17 4.27 11.60 5.66
C HIS A 17 3.97 10.30 6.40
N ALA A 18 2.71 9.87 6.40
CA ALA A 18 2.27 8.66 7.10
C ALA A 18 2.91 7.39 6.53
N THR A 19 3.32 7.39 5.26
CA THR A 19 4.00 6.27 4.61
C THR A 19 5.51 6.40 4.56
N ARG A 20 6.11 7.40 5.21
CA ARG A 20 7.55 7.68 5.10
C ARG A 20 8.44 6.60 5.71
N THR A 21 7.89 5.74 6.57
CA THR A 21 8.58 4.59 7.14
C THR A 21 8.68 3.41 6.19
N LEU A 22 7.92 3.41 5.09
CA LEU A 22 7.97 2.36 4.08
C LEU A 22 9.28 2.44 3.29
N ASP A 23 9.91 1.28 3.15
CA ASP A 23 11.04 1.01 2.29
C ASP A 23 10.82 -0.34 1.57
N GLU A 24 9.76 -0.39 0.78
CA GLU A 24 9.27 -1.64 0.19
C GLU A 24 10.24 -2.20 -0.85
N GLN A 25 11.02 -1.33 -1.49
CA GLN A 25 11.98 -1.76 -2.49
C GLN A 25 13.06 -2.64 -1.84
N HIS A 26 13.74 -2.15 -0.80
CA HIS A 26 14.77 -2.93 -0.10
C HIS A 26 14.18 -4.17 0.58
N HIS A 27 12.93 -4.10 1.05
CA HIS A 27 12.27 -5.25 1.64
C HIS A 27 12.02 -6.34 0.59
N PHE A 28 11.34 -6.06 -0.52
CA PHE A 28 10.86 -7.11 -1.42
C PHE A 28 11.83 -7.49 -2.54
N GLU A 29 12.85 -6.69 -2.85
CA GLU A 29 13.71 -6.94 -4.02
C GLU A 29 14.44 -8.29 -3.97
N SER A 30 14.94 -8.66 -2.79
CA SER A 30 15.74 -9.88 -2.55
C SER A 30 14.89 -11.13 -2.32
N ARG A 31 13.57 -10.97 -2.18
CA ARG A 31 12.63 -12.06 -1.94
C ARG A 31 12.07 -12.62 -3.26
N ASP A 32 11.98 -13.94 -3.31
CA ASP A 32 11.40 -14.67 -4.43
C ASP A 32 10.08 -15.34 -4.00
N TYR A 33 9.03 -15.03 -4.77
CA TYR A 33 7.68 -15.57 -4.61
C TYR A 33 7.24 -16.34 -5.86
N GLY A 34 8.19 -16.72 -6.72
CA GLY A 34 7.94 -17.37 -7.99
C GLY A 34 7.80 -16.40 -9.15
N PRO A 35 7.91 -16.92 -10.39
CA PRO A 35 7.97 -16.12 -11.60
C PRO A 35 6.62 -15.51 -12.02
N GLY A 36 5.50 -15.89 -11.39
CA GLY A 36 4.15 -15.47 -11.80
C GLY A 36 3.89 -13.96 -11.73
N LEU A 37 4.56 -13.27 -10.81
CA LEU A 37 4.41 -11.82 -10.61
C LEU A 37 5.79 -11.18 -10.38
N THR A 38 6.22 -10.33 -11.30
CA THR A 38 7.52 -9.65 -11.23
C THR A 38 7.43 -8.30 -10.53
N GLY A 39 6.24 -7.69 -10.51
CA GLY A 39 6.02 -6.35 -10.00
C GLY A 39 4.61 -6.12 -9.46
N LEU A 40 4.53 -5.44 -8.32
CA LEU A 40 3.29 -4.94 -7.73
C LEU A 40 3.40 -3.43 -7.53
N THR A 41 2.46 -2.69 -8.10
CA THR A 41 2.33 -1.25 -7.90
C THR A 41 1.05 -0.96 -7.15
N ILE A 42 1.16 -0.30 -6.00
CA ILE A 42 0.04 0.10 -5.17
C ILE A 42 -0.02 1.62 -5.12
N ILE A 43 -1.16 2.19 -5.51
CA ILE A 43 -1.43 3.63 -5.42
C ILE A 43 -2.48 3.85 -4.33
N LEU A 44 -2.08 4.51 -3.25
CA LEU A 44 -2.99 5.03 -2.24
C LEU A 44 -3.74 6.22 -2.83
N ASN A 45 -4.98 6.00 -3.25
CA ASN A 45 -5.82 7.01 -3.88
C ASN A 45 -6.70 7.65 -2.80
N CYS A 46 -6.39 8.89 -2.43
CA CYS A 46 -7.08 9.61 -1.36
C CYS A 46 -7.41 11.02 -1.83
N ARG A 47 -8.37 11.10 -2.75
CA ARG A 47 -8.82 12.33 -3.39
C ARG A 47 -10.22 12.69 -2.91
N ASP A 48 -10.63 13.90 -3.28
CA ASP A 48 -11.99 14.37 -3.09
C ASP A 48 -12.96 13.41 -3.82
N PRO A 49 -13.99 12.87 -3.13
CA PRO A 49 -14.98 11.99 -3.76
C PRO A 49 -15.71 12.64 -4.95
N GLU A 50 -15.84 13.96 -4.99
CA GLU A 50 -16.47 14.70 -6.11
C GLU A 50 -15.71 14.53 -7.43
N LEU A 51 -14.43 14.17 -7.39
CA LEU A 51 -13.64 13.88 -8.58
C LEU A 51 -14.01 12.54 -9.23
N GLY A 52 -14.84 11.71 -8.58
CA GLY A 52 -15.40 10.49 -9.17
C GLY A 52 -14.37 9.41 -9.49
N HIS A 53 -13.22 9.42 -8.82
CA HIS A 53 -12.17 8.43 -9.00
C HIS A 53 -12.70 7.01 -8.70
N LYS A 54 -12.35 6.06 -9.56
CA LYS A 54 -12.70 4.64 -9.38
C LYS A 54 -11.45 3.83 -9.12
N GLN A 55 -11.60 2.76 -8.35
CA GLN A 55 -10.53 1.78 -8.16
C GLN A 55 -10.07 1.24 -9.52
N ARG A 56 -8.79 1.40 -9.81
CA ARG A 56 -8.13 0.75 -10.95
C ARG A 56 -7.42 -0.50 -10.46
N VAL A 57 -7.65 -1.60 -11.17
CA VAL A 57 -6.91 -2.84 -10.97
C VAL A 57 -6.51 -3.35 -12.34
N ARG A 58 -5.21 -3.54 -12.55
CA ARG A 58 -4.67 -3.94 -13.86
C ARG A 58 -3.57 -4.96 -13.70
N PHE A 59 -3.84 -6.18 -14.17
CA PHE A 59 -2.80 -7.18 -14.37
C PHE A 59 -2.35 -7.18 -15.83
N THR A 60 -1.05 -7.04 -16.08
CA THR A 60 -0.45 -7.11 -17.40
C THR A 60 0.33 -8.40 -17.54
N LYS A 61 -0.17 -9.35 -18.36
CA LYS A 61 0.44 -10.68 -18.52
C LYS A 61 1.85 -10.63 -19.14
N ALA A 62 2.08 -9.75 -20.11
CA ALA A 62 3.36 -9.63 -20.81
C ALA A 62 4.50 -9.30 -19.84
N ASP A 63 4.27 -8.34 -18.95
CA ASP A 63 5.27 -7.89 -17.97
C ASP A 63 5.17 -8.63 -16.64
N ARG A 64 4.08 -9.40 -16.44
CA ARG A 64 3.71 -10.05 -15.18
C ARG A 64 3.67 -9.05 -14.02
N THR A 65 2.98 -7.94 -14.22
CA THR A 65 2.85 -6.87 -13.22
C THR A 65 1.40 -6.64 -12.84
N LEU A 66 1.14 -6.36 -11.57
CA LEU A 66 -0.19 -6.01 -11.05
C LEU A 66 -0.17 -4.57 -10.52
N GLY A 67 -1.07 -3.74 -11.01
CA GLY A 67 -1.35 -2.40 -10.49
C GLY A 67 -2.66 -2.40 -9.71
N ILE A 68 -2.67 -1.78 -8.52
CA ILE A 68 -3.81 -1.69 -7.62
C ILE A 68 -3.94 -0.25 -7.11
N ASP A 69 -5.11 0.34 -7.26
CA ASP A 69 -5.50 1.51 -6.48
C ASP A 69 -6.17 1.06 -5.17
N VAL A 70 -5.63 1.51 -4.04
CA VAL A 70 -6.27 1.36 -2.72
C VAL A 70 -7.01 2.66 -2.44
N MET A 71 -8.34 2.59 -2.42
CA MET A 71 -9.21 3.75 -2.25
C MET A 71 -9.32 4.11 -0.77
N LEU A 72 -8.87 5.31 -0.42
CA LEU A 72 -8.91 5.88 0.93
C LEU A 72 -9.81 7.11 0.93
N ARG A 73 -10.66 7.28 1.95
CA ARG A 73 -11.62 8.41 1.99
C ARG A 73 -10.96 9.62 2.64
N LEU A 74 -10.90 10.74 1.93
CA LEU A 74 -10.22 11.95 2.41
C LEU A 74 -10.73 12.45 3.78
N GLU A 75 -12.04 12.37 4.01
CA GLU A 75 -12.68 12.79 5.25
C GLU A 75 -12.13 12.07 6.50
N ASP A 76 -11.70 10.82 6.35
CA ASP A 76 -11.16 10.01 7.45
C ASP A 76 -9.73 10.45 7.83
N PHE A 77 -9.03 11.21 6.97
CA PHE A 77 -7.61 11.58 7.16
C PHE A 77 -7.40 13.02 7.62
N THR A 78 -8.28 13.94 7.22
CA THR A 78 -8.10 15.38 7.46
C THR A 78 -8.22 15.77 8.95
N ARG A 79 -8.88 14.94 9.78
CA ARG A 79 -9.23 15.29 11.17
C ARG A 79 -8.62 14.38 12.23
N VAL A 80 -7.64 13.56 11.86
CA VAL A 80 -7.11 12.51 12.75
C VAL A 80 -5.60 12.64 12.95
N PRO A 81 -5.07 12.24 14.12
CA PRO A 81 -3.63 12.23 14.37
C PRO A 81 -2.87 11.30 13.41
N HIS A 82 -1.57 11.54 13.25
CA HIS A 82 -0.69 10.77 12.37
C HIS A 82 -0.73 9.25 12.62
N GLN A 83 -0.77 8.84 13.89
CA GLN A 83 -0.93 7.45 14.27
C GLN A 83 -2.20 6.83 13.68
N HIS A 84 -3.32 7.55 13.73
CA HIS A 84 -4.58 7.04 13.19
C HIS A 84 -4.57 7.00 11.67
N ARG A 85 -3.93 7.96 11.00
CA ARG A 85 -3.70 7.90 9.55
C ARG A 85 -2.98 6.61 9.14
N ARG A 86 -1.93 6.23 9.88
CA ARG A 86 -1.20 4.95 9.63
C ARG A 86 -2.09 3.73 9.82
N GLN A 87 -2.96 3.72 10.84
CA GLN A 87 -3.94 2.65 11.04
C GLN A 87 -4.89 2.52 9.85
N LEU A 88 -5.43 3.63 9.35
CA LEU A 88 -6.32 3.65 8.18
C LEU A 88 -5.62 3.16 6.92
N ILE A 89 -4.36 3.58 6.69
CA ILE A 89 -3.56 3.12 5.54
C ILE A 89 -3.30 1.62 5.64
N SER A 90 -2.84 1.15 6.81
CA SER A 90 -2.58 -0.26 7.07
C SER A 90 -3.83 -1.09 6.82
N GLN A 91 -4.97 -0.66 7.37
CA GLN A 91 -6.25 -1.35 7.15
C GLN A 91 -6.61 -1.41 5.66
N GLY A 92 -6.46 -0.31 4.93
CA GLY A 92 -6.72 -0.26 3.49
C GLY A 92 -5.83 -1.23 2.70
N LEU A 93 -4.53 -1.20 2.96
CA LEU A 93 -3.55 -2.10 2.32
C LEU A 93 -3.83 -3.57 2.62
N LEU A 94 -4.02 -3.91 3.89
CA LEU A 94 -4.21 -5.29 4.36
C LEU A 94 -5.59 -5.86 4.03
N THR A 95 -6.55 -5.01 3.66
CA THR A 95 -7.85 -5.47 3.16
C THR A 95 -7.82 -5.65 1.65
N GLU A 96 -7.39 -4.61 0.92
CA GLU A 96 -7.55 -4.56 -0.52
C GLU A 96 -6.52 -5.37 -1.28
N VAL A 97 -5.24 -5.30 -0.89
CA VAL A 97 -4.16 -5.99 -1.60
C VAL A 97 -4.35 -7.51 -1.53
N PRO A 98 -4.58 -8.13 -0.35
CA PRO A 98 -4.80 -9.58 -0.28
C PRO A 98 -6.04 -10.03 -1.07
N ARG A 99 -7.14 -9.27 -0.98
CA ARG A 99 -8.38 -9.55 -1.71
C ARG A 99 -8.13 -9.59 -3.22
N ILE A 100 -7.39 -8.62 -3.75
CA ILE A 100 -7.13 -8.49 -5.18
C ILE A 100 -6.11 -9.52 -5.66
N VAL A 101 -4.99 -9.69 -4.94
CA VAL A 101 -3.95 -10.66 -5.32
C VAL A 101 -4.54 -12.08 -5.40
N ARG A 102 -5.32 -12.50 -4.40
CA ARG A 102 -6.00 -13.81 -4.42
C ARG A 102 -7.00 -13.93 -5.58
N LYS A 103 -7.74 -12.86 -5.88
CA LYS A 103 -8.71 -12.85 -7.00
C LYS A 103 -8.07 -13.16 -8.35
N TYR A 104 -6.82 -12.75 -8.57
CA TYR A 104 -6.15 -12.98 -9.86
C TYR A 104 -5.62 -14.42 -10.03
N ALA A 105 -5.51 -15.20 -8.95
CA ALA A 105 -5.03 -16.59 -8.97
C ALA A 105 -3.80 -16.76 -9.89
N ILE A 106 -2.78 -15.93 -9.65
CA ILE A 106 -1.63 -15.78 -10.55
C ILE A 106 -0.84 -17.11 -10.58
N PRO A 107 -0.71 -17.76 -11.76
CA PRO A 107 0.05 -19.00 -11.87
C PRO A 107 1.51 -18.79 -11.50
N ASP A 108 2.13 -19.79 -10.88
CA ASP A 108 3.55 -19.79 -10.48
C ASP A 108 3.93 -18.60 -9.55
N PHE A 109 2.97 -18.12 -8.77
CA PHE A 109 3.18 -17.12 -7.72
C PHE A 109 2.72 -17.66 -6.36
N ASP A 110 3.64 -17.72 -5.40
CA ASP A 110 3.41 -18.12 -4.01
C ASP A 110 2.65 -17.01 -3.27
N THR A 111 1.34 -16.99 -3.53
CA THR A 111 0.43 -15.95 -3.06
C THR A 111 0.41 -15.87 -1.53
N GLU A 112 0.32 -17.00 -0.83
CA GLU A 112 0.15 -16.97 0.62
C GLU A 112 1.45 -16.54 1.31
N ARG A 113 2.62 -17.00 0.84
CA ARG A 113 3.90 -16.51 1.38
C ARG A 113 4.07 -15.02 1.16
N PHE A 114 3.76 -14.52 -0.04
CA PHE A 114 3.80 -13.08 -0.31
C PHE A 114 2.89 -12.30 0.62
N LEU A 115 1.64 -12.77 0.83
CA LEU A 115 0.69 -12.05 1.67
C LEU A 115 1.06 -12.06 3.14
N THR A 116 1.67 -13.14 3.65
CA THR A 116 2.24 -13.17 5.00
C THR A 116 3.39 -12.17 5.16
N ASP A 117 4.33 -12.15 4.22
CA ASP A 117 5.44 -11.19 4.25
C ASP A 117 4.94 -9.73 4.13
N PHE A 118 3.95 -9.51 3.26
CA PHE A 118 3.32 -8.20 3.09
C PHE A 118 2.61 -7.72 4.35
N GLU A 119 1.86 -8.59 5.02
CA GLU A 119 1.19 -8.26 6.28
C GLU A 119 2.18 -7.89 7.38
N GLY A 120 3.24 -8.70 7.56
CA GLY A 120 4.31 -8.41 8.52
C GLY A 120 5.00 -7.08 8.22
N TYR A 121 5.40 -6.87 6.97
CA TYR A 121 6.05 -5.63 6.53
C TYR A 121 5.20 -4.37 6.81
N ILE A 122 3.93 -4.39 6.40
CA ILE A 122 3.03 -3.24 6.59
C ILE A 122 2.78 -2.99 8.08
N THR A 123 2.56 -4.05 8.86
CA THR A 123 2.34 -3.95 10.31
C THR A 123 3.57 -3.36 11.01
N ASP A 124 4.76 -3.88 10.73
CA ASP A 124 6.00 -3.41 11.34
C ASP A 124 6.28 -1.94 11.00
N CYS A 125 6.12 -1.56 9.73
CA CYS A 125 6.47 -0.21 9.28
C CYS A 125 5.43 0.85 9.67
N LEU A 126 4.13 0.52 9.67
CA LEU A 126 3.06 1.50 9.93
C LEU A 126 2.52 1.46 11.36
N LEU A 127 2.63 0.33 12.05
CA LEU A 127 2.04 0.13 13.38
C LEU A 127 3.08 -0.28 14.44
N GLY A 128 4.31 -0.61 14.04
CA GLY A 128 5.39 -0.96 14.97
C GLY A 128 5.87 0.22 15.81
N PRO A 129 6.76 -0.04 16.80
CA PRO A 129 7.26 0.98 17.73
C PRO A 129 7.90 2.20 17.04
N GLU A 130 8.56 1.97 15.90
CA GLU A 130 9.27 2.99 15.13
C GLU A 130 8.39 3.69 14.08
N ALA A 131 7.11 3.34 13.96
CA ALA A 131 6.22 3.87 12.94
C ALA A 131 6.01 5.39 13.05
N GLY A 132 6.12 5.94 14.26
CA GLY A 132 5.98 7.36 14.55
C GLY A 132 7.28 8.17 14.47
N ARG A 133 8.41 7.56 14.08
CA ARG A 133 9.73 8.21 14.13
C ARG A 133 9.83 9.50 13.32
N PHE A 134 8.92 9.72 12.36
CA PHE A 134 8.87 10.92 11.56
C PHE A 134 7.76 11.89 11.96
N ASP A 135 6.86 11.56 12.89
CA ASP A 135 5.67 12.37 13.19
C ASP A 135 5.99 13.82 13.56
N HIS A 136 7.13 14.03 14.23
CA HIS A 136 7.64 15.35 14.59
C HIS A 136 8.01 16.25 13.39
N LEU A 137 8.17 15.67 12.19
CA LEU A 137 8.49 16.40 10.96
C LEU A 137 7.23 16.87 10.21
N CYS A 138 6.03 16.44 10.60
CA CYS A 138 4.81 17.00 10.05
C CYS A 138 4.36 18.16 10.93
N LEU A 139 4.40 19.36 10.37
CA LEU A 139 3.73 20.49 11.00
C LEU A 139 2.21 20.21 11.05
N PRO A 140 1.54 20.61 12.16
CA PRO A 140 0.10 20.43 12.32
C PRO A 140 -0.71 21.12 11.22
#